data_AF-A0A924W8Z4-F1
#
_entry.id   AF-A0A924W8Z4-F1
#
_cell.length_a   1.000
_cell.length_b   1.000
_cell.length_c   1.000
_cell.angle_alpha   90.00
_cell.angle_beta   90.00
_cell.angle_gamma   90.00
#
_symmetry.space_group_name_H-M   'P 1'
#
loop_
_entity.id
_entity.type
_entity.pdbx_description
1 polymer ?
#
loop_
_entity_poly.entity_id
_entity_poly.type
_entity_poly.pdbx_seq_one_letter_code
_entity_poly.pdbx_strand_id
1 'polypeptide(L)'
;MHQTPLVKVIQSLGKRERADLLRWVESPFVNHRPEVSRLCQHLCQSTPIRETAELPSEELSKMEAYVQVFELGNTPARRKGKHNKPGSKMKKLSAEEDAALRYAMSFLFTVVKQWMAYREWSQDDTVTGIMLCKSLRKRELTSVFEKITCPKHWPK
;
A
#
# COMPACT_ATOMS: atom_id res chain seq x y z
N MET A 1 -14.22 7.12 5.48
CA MET A 1 -12.84 7.39 4.98
C MET A 1 -12.79 7.98 3.55
N HIS A 2 -13.91 8.49 3.03
CA HIS A 2 -14.27 8.38 1.60
C HIS A 2 -13.65 9.38 0.63
N GLN A 3 -13.01 10.42 1.15
CA GLN A 3 -12.47 11.50 0.33
C GLN A 3 -10.96 11.64 0.46
N THR A 4 -10.31 10.67 1.12
CA THR A 4 -8.85 10.69 1.23
C THR A 4 -8.24 10.39 -0.15
N PRO A 5 -7.16 11.11 -0.54
CA PRO A 5 -6.46 10.86 -1.79
C PRO A 5 -6.04 9.39 -1.97
N LEU A 6 -5.72 8.71 -0.86
CA LEU A 6 -5.39 7.28 -0.83
C LEU A 6 -6.52 6.41 -1.42
N VAL A 7 -7.76 6.60 -0.98
CA VAL A 7 -8.90 5.81 -1.46
C VAL A 7 -9.15 6.05 -2.94
N LYS A 8 -9.05 7.31 -3.40
CA LYS A 8 -9.19 7.64 -4.83
C LYS A 8 -8.13 6.96 -5.69
N VAL A 9 -6.89 6.90 -5.22
CA VAL A 9 -5.81 6.17 -5.91
C VAL A 9 -6.16 4.68 -5.99
N ILE A 10 -6.53 4.04 -4.87
CA ILE A 10 -6.88 2.60 -4.86
C ILE A 10 -8.10 2.31 -5.75
N GLN A 11 -9.09 3.20 -5.79
CA GLN A 11 -10.24 3.12 -6.69
C GLN A 11 -9.84 3.13 -8.17
N SER A 12 -8.81 3.92 -8.52
CA SER A 12 -8.31 3.99 -9.89
C SER A 12 -7.57 2.73 -10.34
N LEU A 13 -7.10 1.90 -9.40
CA LEU A 13 -6.34 0.69 -9.71
C LEU A 13 -7.25 -0.47 -10.13
N GLY A 14 -6.87 -1.13 -11.22
CA GLY A 14 -7.50 -2.36 -11.72
C GLY A 14 -7.16 -3.60 -10.88
N LYS A 15 -7.76 -4.75 -11.22
CA LYS A 15 -7.60 -6.01 -10.46
C LYS A 15 -6.13 -6.46 -10.35
N ARG A 16 -5.39 -6.43 -11.46
CA ARG A 16 -3.97 -6.83 -11.50
C ARG A 16 -3.10 -5.88 -10.69
N GLU A 17 -3.32 -4.57 -10.86
CA GLU A 17 -2.60 -3.53 -10.15
C GLU A 17 -2.79 -3.62 -8.64
N ARG A 18 -4.00 -3.93 -8.18
CA ARG A 18 -4.27 -4.16 -6.75
C ARG A 18 -3.54 -5.39 -6.22
N ALA A 19 -3.45 -6.49 -6.98
CA ALA A 19 -2.71 -7.68 -6.58
C ALA A 19 -1.21 -7.39 -6.47
N ASP A 20 -0.64 -6.66 -7.43
CA ASP A 20 0.76 -6.25 -7.41
C ASP A 20 1.05 -5.28 -6.26
N LEU A 21 0.15 -4.33 -6.00
CA LEU A 21 0.25 -3.43 -4.85
C LEU A 21 0.21 -4.19 -3.53
N LEU A 22 -0.68 -5.17 -3.37
CA LEU A 22 -0.74 -5.99 -2.16
C LEU A 22 0.58 -6.74 -1.95
N ARG A 23 1.10 -7.38 -3.00
CA ARG A 23 2.42 -8.04 -2.94
C ARG A 23 3.55 -7.08 -2.56
N TRP A 24 3.51 -5.85 -3.05
CA TRP A 24 4.48 -4.81 -2.70
C TRP A 24 4.38 -4.40 -1.22
N VAL A 25 3.16 -4.17 -0.72
CA VAL A 25 2.91 -3.77 0.68
C VAL A 25 3.17 -4.92 1.67
N GLU A 26 3.07 -6.17 1.23
CA GLU A 26 3.45 -7.36 2.01
C GLU A 26 4.97 -7.59 2.04
N SER A 27 5.72 -6.96 1.15
CA SER A 27 7.17 -7.13 1.08
C SER A 27 7.85 -6.56 2.34
N PRO A 28 8.68 -7.35 3.05
CA PRO A 28 9.38 -6.89 4.24
C PRO A 28 10.39 -5.78 3.91
N PHE A 29 10.80 -5.61 2.66
CA PHE A 29 11.70 -4.52 2.26
C PHE A 29 11.02 -3.15 2.29
N VAL A 30 9.71 -3.11 2.11
CA VAL A 30 8.93 -1.88 1.96
C VAL A 30 8.15 -1.58 3.24
N ASN A 31 7.63 -2.62 3.88
CA ASN A 31 6.75 -2.48 5.03
C ASN A 31 7.01 -3.60 6.06
N HIS A 32 7.31 -3.19 7.29
CA HIS A 32 7.42 -4.10 8.43
C HIS A 32 6.16 -4.11 9.32
N ARG A 33 5.18 -3.25 9.03
CA ARG A 33 4.02 -3.00 9.89
C ARG A 33 2.83 -3.84 9.42
N PRO A 34 2.40 -4.87 10.18
CA PRO A 34 1.31 -5.75 9.75
C PRO A 34 -0.02 -5.02 9.63
N GLU A 35 -0.26 -3.97 10.42
CA GLU A 35 -1.46 -3.14 10.34
C GLU A 35 -1.60 -2.43 8.98
N VAL A 36 -0.49 -2.06 8.35
CA VAL A 36 -0.50 -1.39 7.04
C VAL A 36 -0.89 -2.36 5.93
N SER A 37 -0.40 -3.61 5.99
CA SER A 37 -0.78 -4.66 5.05
C SER A 37 -2.25 -5.01 5.18
N ARG A 38 -2.76 -5.16 6.42
CA ARG A 38 -4.19 -5.39 6.69
C ARG A 38 -5.05 -4.24 6.19
N LEU A 39 -4.63 -2.99 6.41
CA LEU A 39 -5.35 -1.82 5.92
C LEU A 39 -5.42 -1.82 4.39
N CYS A 40 -4.31 -2.11 3.71
CA CYS A 40 -4.29 -2.20 2.25
C CYS A 40 -5.21 -3.31 1.73
N GLN A 41 -5.16 -4.49 2.35
CA GLN A 41 -6.04 -5.62 2.01
C GLN A 41 -7.52 -5.24 2.17
N HIS A 42 -7.87 -4.64 3.30
CA HIS A 42 -9.23 -4.19 3.58
C HIS A 42 -9.70 -3.15 2.55
N LEU A 43 -8.88 -2.15 2.22
CA LEU A 43 -9.22 -1.14 1.23
C LEU A 43 -9.40 -1.72 -0.18
N CYS A 44 -8.56 -2.68 -0.58
CA CYS A 44 -8.67 -3.34 -1.87
C CYS A 44 -9.94 -4.21 -1.99
N GLN A 45 -10.42 -4.80 -0.89
CA GLN A 45 -11.62 -5.64 -0.84
C GLN A 45 -12.91 -4.81 -0.74
N SER A 46 -12.90 -3.75 0.07
CA SER A 46 -14.08 -2.90 0.32
C SER A 46 -14.40 -1.92 -0.81
N THR A 47 -13.43 -1.65 -1.69
CA THR A 47 -13.59 -0.67 -2.75
C THR A 47 -13.96 -1.37 -4.05
N PRO A 48 -15.10 -1.06 -4.70
CA PRO A 48 -15.41 -1.64 -6.00
C PRO A 48 -14.34 -1.27 -7.03
N ILE A 49 -14.08 -2.17 -7.98
CA ILE A 49 -13.21 -1.87 -9.13
C ILE A 49 -14.02 -0.99 -10.06
N ARG A 50 -13.39 0.06 -10.61
CA ARG A 50 -14.03 1.07 -11.49
C ARG A 50 -14.80 0.47 -12.69
N GLU A 51 -14.51 -0.78 -13.08
CA GLU A 51 -15.17 -1.50 -14.18
C GLU A 51 -16.61 -1.93 -13.87
N THR A 52 -17.00 -2.07 -12.61
CA THR A 52 -18.35 -2.49 -12.18
C THR A 52 -18.95 -1.40 -11.30
N ALA A 53 -19.29 -0.26 -11.92
CA ALA A 53 -19.91 0.85 -11.22
C ALA A 53 -21.43 0.66 -11.11
N GLU A 54 -21.87 -0.17 -10.16
CA GLU A 54 -23.14 0.06 -9.46
C GLU A 54 -22.77 0.38 -8.01
N LEU A 55 -23.08 1.60 -7.57
CA LEU A 55 -22.70 2.17 -6.28
C LEU A 55 -23.20 1.32 -5.10
N PRO A 56 -22.32 0.74 -4.26
CA PRO A 56 -22.64 0.50 -2.88
C PRO A 56 -22.11 1.68 -2.10
N SER A 57 -23.02 2.53 -1.64
CA SER A 57 -22.78 3.61 -0.69
C SER A 57 -22.46 3.07 0.72
N GLU A 58 -21.66 2.00 0.82
CA GLU A 58 -21.16 1.51 2.10
C GLU A 58 -20.05 2.46 2.55
N GLU A 59 -20.46 3.38 3.40
CA GLU A 59 -19.58 4.28 4.12
C GLU A 59 -18.62 3.48 5.00
N LEU A 60 -17.47 3.01 4.48
CA LEU A 60 -16.26 2.61 5.23
C LEU A 60 -16.08 3.49 6.46
N SER A 61 -16.65 2.99 7.55
CA SER A 61 -16.64 3.65 8.83
C SER A 61 -15.22 3.57 9.36
N LYS A 62 -14.74 4.67 9.97
CA LYS A 62 -13.41 4.67 10.61
C LYS A 62 -13.30 3.56 11.65
N MET A 63 -14.42 3.22 12.29
CA MET A 63 -14.50 2.16 13.30
C MET A 63 -14.31 0.78 12.68
N GLU A 64 -14.98 0.50 11.56
CA GLU A 64 -14.84 -0.77 10.85
C GLU A 64 -13.40 -0.97 10.36
N ALA A 65 -12.83 0.07 9.75
CA ALA A 65 -11.44 0.04 9.31
C ALA A 65 -10.47 -0.19 10.48
N TYR A 66 -10.72 0.44 11.64
CA TYR A 66 -9.87 0.25 12.82
C TYR A 66 -9.95 -1.17 13.37
N VAL A 67 -11.15 -1.71 13.56
CA VAL A 67 -11.38 -3.08 14.05
C VAL A 67 -10.67 -4.09 13.15
N GLN A 68 -10.81 -3.94 11.83
CA GLN A 68 -10.19 -4.86 10.87
C GLN A 68 -8.66 -4.80 10.88
N VAL A 69 -8.09 -3.63 11.14
CA VAL A 69 -6.64 -3.42 11.08
C VAL A 69 -5.95 -3.82 12.39
N PHE A 70 -6.50 -3.39 13.53
CA PHE A 70 -5.86 -3.49 14.83
C PHE A 70 -6.42 -4.60 15.73
N GLU A 71 -7.70 -4.95 15.64
CA GLU A 71 -8.31 -5.95 16.54
C GLU A 71 -8.19 -7.39 15.99
N LEU A 72 -8.21 -7.57 14.67
CA LEU A 72 -8.15 -8.90 14.03
C LEU A 72 -6.83 -9.66 14.25
N GLY A 73 -5.76 -8.98 14.67
CA GLY A 73 -4.48 -9.59 15.04
C GLY A 73 -4.16 -9.64 16.52
N ASN A 74 -5.01 -9.04 17.36
CA ASN A 74 -4.82 -8.93 18.81
C ASN A 74 -5.72 -9.88 19.61
N THR A 75 -6.35 -10.86 18.98
CA THR A 75 -7.10 -11.90 19.69
C THR A 75 -6.12 -12.97 20.19
N PRO A 76 -5.71 -12.98 21.47
CA PRO A 76 -5.27 -14.22 22.08
C PRO A 76 -6.45 -15.18 21.97
N ALA A 77 -6.19 -16.39 21.48
CA ALA A 77 -7.14 -17.47 21.55
C ALA A 77 -7.76 -17.51 22.96
N ARG A 78 -9.10 -17.50 23.03
CA ARG A 78 -9.92 -17.83 24.21
C ARG A 78 -10.01 -16.76 25.32
N ARG A 79 -11.08 -15.95 25.25
CA ARG A 79 -12.00 -15.81 26.39
C ARG A 79 -13.43 -16.10 25.92
N LYS A 80 -13.89 -17.33 26.16
CA LYS A 80 -15.32 -17.66 26.15
C LYS A 80 -15.99 -16.79 27.21
N GLY A 81 -17.11 -16.17 26.84
CA GLY A 81 -18.09 -15.66 27.81
C GLY A 81 -18.12 -14.14 27.96
N LYS A 82 -18.89 -13.48 27.11
CA LYS A 82 -19.92 -12.53 27.56
C LYS A 82 -20.90 -12.30 26.41
N HIS A 83 -22.14 -12.72 26.62
CA HIS A 83 -23.27 -12.31 25.77
C HIS A 83 -23.32 -10.78 25.76
N ASN A 84 -23.05 -10.15 24.62
CA ASN A 84 -23.36 -8.74 24.43
C ASN A 84 -24.84 -8.61 24.07
N LYS A 85 -25.58 -7.90 24.92
CA LYS A 85 -26.97 -7.49 24.67
C LYS A 85 -27.04 -6.61 23.41
N PRO A 86 -28.09 -6.74 22.59
CA PRO A 86 -28.30 -5.88 21.42
C PRO A 86 -28.71 -4.49 21.90
N GLY A 87 -27.90 -3.47 21.60
CA GLY A 87 -28.16 -2.08 22.02
C GLY A 87 -26.92 -1.28 22.44
N SER A 88 -25.71 -1.74 22.14
CA SER A 88 -24.50 -0.97 22.45
C SER A 88 -24.36 0.19 21.47
N LYS A 89 -24.46 1.42 21.99
CA LYS A 89 -24.22 2.68 21.27
C LYS A 89 -22.94 2.58 20.44
N MET A 90 -22.96 3.06 19.18
CA MET A 90 -21.78 3.16 18.32
C MET A 90 -20.58 3.71 19.13
N LYS A 91 -19.61 2.84 19.43
CA LYS A 91 -18.40 3.22 20.15
C LYS A 91 -17.61 4.17 19.24
N LYS A 92 -17.52 5.44 19.60
CA LYS A 92 -16.64 6.40 18.93
C LYS A 92 -15.18 6.02 19.23
N LEU A 93 -14.30 6.04 18.24
CA LEU A 93 -12.87 5.79 18.46
C LEU A 93 -12.32 6.80 19.48
N SER A 94 -11.43 6.30 20.35
CA SER A 94 -10.58 7.15 21.17
C SER A 94 -9.65 8.01 20.29
N ALA A 95 -9.19 9.15 20.82
CA ALA A 95 -8.25 10.01 20.10
C ALA A 95 -6.94 9.28 19.73
N GLU A 96 -6.48 8.38 20.59
CA GLU A 96 -5.29 7.56 20.37
C GLU A 96 -5.51 6.54 19.24
N GLU A 97 -6.67 5.88 19.21
CA GLU A 97 -7.05 4.90 18.19
C GLU A 97 -7.17 5.56 16.81
N ASP A 98 -7.80 6.74 16.75
CA ASP A 98 -7.90 7.52 15.51
C ASP A 98 -6.53 8.06 15.07
N ALA A 99 -5.65 8.44 15.99
CA ALA A 99 -4.26 8.83 15.68
C ALA A 99 -3.46 7.65 15.08
N ALA A 100 -3.56 6.46 15.67
CA ALA A 100 -2.92 5.25 15.16
C ALA A 100 -3.40 4.91 13.74
N LEU A 101 -4.71 5.00 13.49
CA LEU A 101 -5.30 4.77 12.18
C LEU A 101 -4.85 5.81 11.14
N ARG A 102 -4.81 7.10 11.52
CA ARG A 102 -4.28 8.16 10.65
C ARG A 102 -2.83 7.91 10.29
N TYR A 103 -2.00 7.52 11.26
CA TYR A 103 -0.60 7.19 11.00
C TYR A 103 -0.45 6.00 10.05
N ALA A 104 -1.25 4.95 10.23
CA ALA A 104 -1.28 3.81 9.31
C ALA A 104 -1.70 4.22 7.89
N MET A 105 -2.72 5.06 7.74
CA MET A 105 -3.15 5.60 6.45
C MET A 105 -2.07 6.45 5.77
N SER A 106 -1.44 7.37 6.51
CA SER A 106 -0.37 8.23 5.99
C SER A 106 0.83 7.41 5.53
N PHE A 107 1.20 6.39 6.30
CA PHE A 107 2.27 5.48 5.93
C PHE A 107 1.90 4.65 4.69
N LEU A 108 0.70 4.05 4.66
CA LEU A 108 0.21 3.32 3.50
C LEU A 108 0.24 4.18 2.24
N PHE A 109 -0.20 5.43 2.34
CA PHE A 109 -0.18 6.34 1.19
C PHE A 109 1.24 6.65 0.70
N THR A 110 2.22 6.71 1.59
CA THR A 110 3.63 6.85 1.21
C THR A 110 4.12 5.62 0.45
N VAL A 111 3.79 4.42 0.94
CA VAL A 111 4.13 3.15 0.28
C VAL A 111 3.48 3.04 -1.09
N VAL A 112 2.21 3.42 -1.23
CA VAL A 112 1.50 3.43 -2.51
C VAL A 112 2.18 4.37 -3.51
N LYS A 113 2.61 5.57 -3.09
CA LYS A 113 3.36 6.49 -3.96
C LYS A 113 4.69 5.89 -4.43
N GLN A 114 5.43 5.25 -3.52
CA GLN A 114 6.68 4.57 -3.86
C GLN A 114 6.46 3.44 -4.85
N TRP A 115 5.40 2.64 -4.67
CA TRP A 115 5.02 1.58 -5.59
C TRP A 115 4.71 2.12 -6.99
N MET A 116 3.89 3.18 -7.08
CA MET A 116 3.57 3.81 -8.36
C MET A 116 4.84 4.33 -9.06
N ALA A 117 5.70 5.04 -8.32
CA ALA A 117 6.95 5.55 -8.86
C ALA A 117 7.89 4.42 -9.32
N TYR A 118 8.01 3.35 -8.53
CA TYR A 118 8.79 2.17 -8.89
C TYR A 118 8.26 1.50 -10.16
N ARG A 119 6.93 1.36 -10.28
CA ARG A 119 6.32 0.74 -11.44
C ARG A 119 6.60 1.51 -12.71
N GLU A 120 6.33 2.82 -12.72
CA GLU A 120 6.59 3.68 -13.88
C GLU A 120 8.08 3.70 -14.23
N TRP A 121 8.96 3.75 -13.22
CA TRP A 121 10.40 3.67 -13.42
C TRP A 121 10.84 2.35 -14.04
N SER A 122 10.30 1.22 -13.56
CA SER A 122 10.69 -0.13 -14.02
C SER A 122 10.21 -0.48 -15.44
N GLN A 123 9.27 0.30 -16.00
CA GLN A 123 8.79 0.09 -17.36
C GLN A 123 9.66 0.80 -18.42
N ASP A 124 10.47 1.78 -18.01
CA ASP A 124 11.34 2.53 -18.90
C ASP A 124 12.81 2.09 -18.74
N ASP A 125 13.27 1.26 -19.67
CA ASP A 125 14.64 0.75 -19.72
C ASP A 125 15.68 1.87 -19.82
N THR A 126 15.34 2.99 -20.48
CA THR A 126 16.27 4.12 -20.66
C THR A 126 16.48 4.86 -19.36
N VAL A 127 15.39 5.16 -18.63
CA VAL A 127 15.44 5.82 -17.32
C VAL A 127 16.12 4.90 -16.30
N THR A 128 15.85 3.60 -16.36
CA THR A 128 16.52 2.59 -15.52
C THR A 128 18.02 2.58 -15.77
N GLY A 129 18.45 2.55 -17.04
CA GLY A 129 19.85 2.64 -17.43
C GLY A 129 20.53 3.92 -16.95
N ILE A 130 19.90 5.07 -17.12
CA ILE A 130 20.44 6.37 -16.66
C ILE A 130 20.61 6.40 -15.15
N MET A 131 19.62 5.93 -14.38
CA MET A 131 19.69 5.90 -12.91
C MET A 131 20.74 4.92 -12.41
N LEU A 132 20.89 3.77 -13.08
CA LEU A 132 21.99 2.84 -12.83
C LEU A 132 23.34 3.52 -13.04
N CYS A 133 23.54 4.18 -14.19
CA CYS A 133 24.76 4.92 -14.49
C CYS A 133 25.07 5.97 -13.42
N LYS A 134 24.05 6.71 -12.98
CA LYS A 134 24.16 7.72 -11.92
C LYS A 134 24.58 7.10 -10.59
N SER A 135 24.01 5.94 -10.22
CA SER A 135 24.34 5.27 -8.96
C SER A 135 25.74 4.62 -8.98
N LEU A 136 26.18 4.06 -10.10
CA LEU A 136 27.52 3.50 -10.28
C LEU A 136 28.59 4.59 -10.25
N ARG A 137 28.35 5.74 -10.90
CA ARG A 137 29.25 6.90 -10.82
C ARG A 137 29.41 7.41 -9.40
N LYS A 138 28.33 7.49 -8.63
CA LYS A 138 28.38 7.88 -7.20
C LYS A 138 29.18 6.91 -6.33
N ARG A 139 29.37 5.68 -6.77
CA ARG A 139 30.12 4.63 -6.07
C ARG A 139 31.53 4.43 -6.65
N GLU A 140 31.93 5.27 -7.60
CA GLU A 140 33.24 5.18 -8.28
C GLU A 140 33.49 3.83 -8.99
N LEU A 141 32.41 3.10 -9.32
CA LEU A 141 32.48 1.79 -9.99
C LEU A 141 32.42 1.93 -11.52
N THR A 142 33.23 2.83 -12.07
CA THR A 142 33.28 3.11 -13.51
C THR A 142 33.87 1.95 -14.31
N SER A 143 34.66 1.07 -13.70
CA SER A 143 35.23 -0.11 -14.37
C SER A 143 34.18 -1.18 -14.73
N VAL A 144 33.09 -1.27 -13.97
CA VAL A 144 31.97 -2.18 -14.25
C VAL A 144 31.17 -1.71 -15.48
N PHE A 145 31.23 -0.40 -15.77
CA PHE A 145 30.52 0.25 -16.88
C PHE A 145 31.12 -0.11 -18.24
N GLU A 146 32.43 -0.02 -18.41
CA GLU A 146 33.12 -0.23 -19.70
C GLU A 146 32.88 -1.62 -20.30
N LYS A 147 32.56 -2.61 -19.45
CA LYS A 147 32.35 -4.00 -19.85
C LYS A 147 30.90 -4.32 -20.24
N ILE A 148 29.92 -3.54 -19.77
CA ILE A 148 28.48 -3.83 -19.91
C ILE A 148 27.82 -2.90 -20.94
N THR A 149 28.21 -1.63 -21.00
CA THR A 149 27.55 -0.61 -21.85
C THR A 149 28.30 -0.23 -23.11
N CYS A 150 29.38 -0.94 -23.46
CA CYS A 150 29.98 -0.89 -24.80
C CYS A 150 29.59 -2.12 -25.64
N PRO A 151 28.32 -2.24 -26.11
CA PRO A 151 28.04 -3.03 -27.30
C PRO A 151 28.92 -2.49 -28.44
N LYS A 152 29.56 -3.37 -29.23
CA LYS A 152 30.48 -3.05 -30.35
C LYS A 152 29.90 -2.16 -31.48
N HIS A 153 28.73 -1.56 -31.30
CA HIS A 153 27.88 -0.99 -32.35
C HIS A 153 27.11 0.27 -31.92
N TRP A 154 27.64 1.08 -30.99
CA TRP A 154 27.13 2.46 -30.86
C TRP A 154 27.70 3.33 -31.99
N PRO A 155 26.89 3.98 -32.84
CA PRO A 155 27.40 4.84 -33.89
C PRO A 155 28.09 6.05 -33.26
N LYS A 156 29.28 6.34 -33.79
CA LYS A 156 30.15 7.45 -33.38
C LYS A 156 29.49 8.81 -33.61
#